data_AF-A0A6L8G6D8-F1
#
_entry.id   AF-A0A6L8G6D8-F1
#
_cell.length_a   1.000
_cell.length_b   1.000
_cell.length_c   1.000
_cell.angle_alpha   90.00
_cell.angle_beta   90.00
_cell.angle_gamma   90.00
#
_symmetry.space_group_name_H-M   'P 1'
#
loop_
_entity.id
_entity.type
_entity.pdbx_description
1 polymer ?
#
loop_
_entity_poly.entity_id
_entity_poly.type
_entity_poly.pdbx_seq_one_letter_code
_entity_poly.pdbx_strand_id
1 'polypeptide(L)'
;MNDAKTKNSKVEEEGLHTQAEDVNSGSEEELIDITSPEALEDPHDDERIAALEAERDALKDKFMRALAEAENARKRSDRDRREAERYGGSRLARDMLPVFDNMKRAVAAVPEEARDANKALIEGVELTMRELLNVFAKHGVQVISPEAGERFDPQLHEAMFEAPMPGT
;
A
#
# COMPACT_ATOMS: atom_id res chain seq x y z
N MET A 1 46.54 3.45 -3.11
CA MET A 1 46.71 2.68 -1.85
C MET A 1 45.35 2.09 -1.52
N ASN A 2 45.02 0.82 -1.63
CA ASN A 2 45.67 -0.44 -2.02
C ASN A 2 44.47 -1.28 -2.54
N ASP A 3 44.50 -1.80 -3.76
CA ASP A 3 44.98 -3.15 -4.10
C ASP A 3 44.24 -4.27 -3.36
N ALA A 4 43.28 -4.90 -4.04
CA ALA A 4 42.88 -6.30 -3.85
C ALA A 4 42.09 -6.76 -5.10
N LYS A 5 42.79 -7.07 -6.19
CA LYS A 5 43.26 -8.41 -6.56
C LYS A 5 42.17 -9.30 -7.18
N THR A 6 42.01 -9.08 -8.49
CA THR A 6 41.66 -10.04 -9.53
C THR A 6 42.16 -11.45 -9.21
N LYS A 7 41.28 -12.45 -9.23
CA LYS A 7 41.66 -13.86 -9.38
C LYS A 7 40.93 -14.45 -10.58
N ASN A 8 41.70 -14.46 -11.65
CA ASN A 8 41.51 -15.23 -12.87
C ASN A 8 41.89 -16.69 -12.56
N SER A 9 41.02 -17.66 -12.85
CA SER A 9 41.33 -19.10 -12.88
C SER A 9 40.97 -19.58 -14.28
N LYS A 10 41.89 -19.56 -15.24
CA LYS A 10 42.85 -20.63 -15.54
C LYS A 10 42.10 -21.94 -15.83
N VAL A 11 41.64 -22.09 -17.07
CA VAL A 11 41.35 -23.40 -17.68
C VAL A 11 42.56 -23.74 -18.54
N GLU A 12 43.07 -24.93 -18.29
CA GLU A 12 44.33 -25.47 -18.79
C GLU A 12 44.21 -25.87 -20.27
N GLU A 13 45.13 -25.34 -21.09
CA GLU A 13 45.50 -25.90 -22.39
C GLU A 13 46.40 -27.12 -22.15
N GLU A 14 45.89 -28.31 -22.41
CA GLU A 14 46.69 -29.47 -22.82
C GLU A 14 46.56 -29.54 -24.35
N GLY A 15 47.62 -29.62 -25.15
CA GLY A 15 48.84 -30.39 -24.94
C GLY A 15 48.99 -31.37 -26.10
N LEU A 16 49.26 -30.80 -27.27
CA LEU A 16 49.72 -31.39 -28.54
C LEU A 16 50.34 -32.81 -28.43
N HIS A 17 49.75 -33.80 -29.09
CA HIS A 17 50.46 -35.00 -29.56
C HIS A 17 50.30 -35.13 -31.07
N THR A 18 51.31 -34.65 -31.79
CA THR A 18 51.44 -34.80 -33.24
C THR A 18 52.34 -36.00 -33.50
N GLN A 19 51.80 -37.04 -34.15
CA GLN A 19 52.58 -37.94 -34.99
C GLN A 19 51.83 -38.09 -36.30
N ALA A 20 52.44 -37.53 -37.34
CA ALA A 20 52.04 -37.67 -38.73
C ALA A 20 52.70 -38.93 -39.29
N GLU A 21 51.90 -39.82 -39.88
CA GLU A 21 52.33 -40.62 -41.03
C GLU A 21 51.18 -40.69 -42.04
N ASP A 22 51.51 -40.22 -43.25
CA ASP A 22 50.79 -40.29 -44.52
C ASP A 22 50.14 -41.65 -44.81
N VAL A 23 48.91 -41.64 -45.35
CA VAL A 23 48.63 -42.22 -46.68
C VAL A 23 47.46 -41.46 -47.35
N ASN A 24 47.80 -40.69 -48.36
CA ASN A 24 46.97 -40.14 -49.43
C ASN A 24 46.03 -41.18 -50.10
N SER A 25 44.74 -40.88 -50.28
CA SER A 25 43.99 -41.11 -51.52
C SER A 25 42.53 -40.65 -51.42
N GLY A 26 42.07 -39.84 -52.37
CA GLY A 26 40.67 -39.84 -52.80
C GLY A 26 39.86 -38.59 -52.45
N SER A 27 39.85 -37.64 -53.38
CA SER A 27 38.89 -36.55 -53.50
C SER A 27 37.45 -37.05 -53.64
N GLU A 28 36.53 -36.49 -52.86
CA GLU A 28 35.15 -36.21 -53.26
C GLU A 28 34.61 -35.10 -52.35
N GLU A 29 34.59 -33.86 -52.85
CA GLU A 29 33.78 -32.80 -52.27
C GLU A 29 32.31 -33.17 -52.50
N GLU A 30 31.67 -33.72 -51.47
CA GLU A 30 30.22 -33.88 -51.44
C GLU A 30 29.59 -32.48 -51.37
N LEU A 31 29.21 -31.96 -52.54
CA LEU A 31 28.38 -30.77 -52.69
C LEU A 31 27.05 -31.02 -51.97
N ILE A 32 26.88 -30.40 -50.80
CA ILE A 32 25.60 -30.35 -50.09
C ILE A 32 24.64 -29.56 -50.97
N ASP A 33 23.65 -30.25 -51.54
CA ASP A 33 22.55 -29.63 -52.26
C ASP A 33 21.61 -28.93 -51.27
N ILE A 34 21.81 -27.62 -51.14
CA ILE A 34 21.05 -26.71 -50.26
C ILE A 34 19.60 -26.50 -50.75
N THR A 35 19.17 -27.17 -51.82
CA THR A 35 17.81 -27.07 -52.37
C THR A 35 16.91 -28.29 -52.14
N SER A 36 17.38 -29.30 -51.40
CA SER A 36 16.53 -30.40 -50.91
C SER A 36 15.68 -29.94 -49.70
N PRO A 37 14.36 -30.19 -49.65
CA PRO A 37 13.51 -29.84 -48.51
C PRO A 37 13.92 -30.52 -47.20
N GLU A 38 14.67 -31.62 -47.26
CA GLU A 38 15.09 -32.42 -46.11
C GLU A 38 16.39 -31.93 -45.46
N ALA A 39 17.08 -30.93 -46.05
CA ALA A 39 18.30 -30.35 -45.49
C ALA A 39 18.04 -29.12 -44.58
N LEU A 40 16.76 -28.80 -44.31
CA LEU A 40 16.34 -27.58 -43.60
C LEU A 40 15.73 -27.85 -42.21
N GLU A 41 15.57 -29.10 -41.79
CA GLU A 41 15.02 -29.47 -40.49
C GLU A 41 16.09 -30.19 -39.65
N ASP A 42 16.87 -29.42 -38.88
CA ASP A 42 17.68 -29.98 -37.80
C ASP A 42 16.75 -30.22 -36.59
N PRO A 43 16.53 -31.48 -36.15
CA PRO A 43 15.68 -31.76 -35.00
C PRO A 43 16.16 -31.08 -33.70
N HIS A 44 17.42 -30.64 -33.63
CA HIS A 44 17.91 -29.82 -32.51
C HIS A 44 17.33 -28.40 -32.49
N ASP A 45 16.91 -27.85 -33.62
CA ASP A 45 16.29 -26.53 -33.68
C ASP A 45 14.84 -26.55 -33.20
N ASP A 46 14.09 -27.63 -33.48
CA ASP A 46 12.73 -27.82 -32.95
C ASP A 46 12.70 -27.96 -31.42
N GLU A 47 13.64 -28.71 -30.85
CA GLU A 47 13.80 -28.84 -29.39
C GLU A 47 14.16 -27.50 -28.74
N ARG A 48 15.05 -26.72 -29.36
CA ARG A 48 15.41 -25.38 -28.89
C ARG A 48 14.25 -24.40 -28.97
N ILE A 49 13.48 -24.43 -30.06
CA ILE A 49 12.29 -23.58 -30.24
C ILE A 49 11.25 -23.93 -29.16
N ALA A 50 10.97 -25.22 -28.95
CA ALA A 50 10.02 -25.66 -27.93
C ALA A 50 10.46 -25.25 -26.51
N ALA A 51 11.75 -25.35 -26.19
CA ALA A 51 12.29 -24.91 -24.91
C ALA A 51 12.13 -23.38 -24.71
N LEU A 52 12.42 -22.59 -25.74
CA LEU A 52 12.24 -21.13 -25.72
C LEU A 52 10.77 -20.73 -25.60
N GLU A 53 9.86 -21.45 -26.26
CA GLU A 53 8.42 -21.21 -26.13
C GLU A 53 7.91 -21.50 -24.72
N ALA A 54 8.35 -22.60 -24.11
CA ALA A 54 8.02 -22.95 -22.73
C ALA A 54 8.57 -21.93 -21.72
N GLU A 55 9.81 -21.47 -21.90
CA GLU A 55 10.39 -20.42 -21.07
C GLU A 55 9.62 -19.10 -21.22
N ARG A 56 9.30 -18.73 -22.46
CA ARG A 56 8.50 -17.54 -22.78
C ARG A 56 7.14 -17.60 -22.11
N ASP A 57 6.45 -18.75 -22.13
CA ASP A 57 5.15 -18.91 -21.50
C ASP A 57 5.24 -18.88 -19.98
N ALA A 58 6.27 -19.50 -19.39
CA ALA A 58 6.53 -19.42 -17.97
C ALA A 58 6.83 -17.97 -17.51
N LEU A 59 7.58 -17.20 -18.29
CA LEU A 59 7.85 -15.80 -18.03
C LEU A 59 6.60 -14.93 -18.19
N LYS A 60 5.77 -15.19 -19.20
CA LYS A 60 4.48 -14.51 -19.38
C LYS A 60 3.54 -14.77 -18.21
N ASP A 61 3.40 -16.01 -17.74
CA ASP A 61 2.58 -16.33 -16.57
C ASP A 61 3.08 -15.60 -15.31
N LYS A 62 4.40 -15.67 -15.04
CA LYS A 62 5.01 -14.96 -13.91
C LYS A 62 4.78 -13.45 -14.00
N PHE A 63 4.94 -12.87 -15.19
CA PHE A 63 4.74 -11.45 -15.40
C PHE A 63 3.28 -11.04 -15.19
N MET A 64 2.34 -11.80 -15.73
CA MET A 64 0.91 -11.53 -15.55
C MET A 64 0.49 -11.65 -14.08
N ARG A 65 1.02 -12.64 -13.35
CA ARG A 65 0.80 -12.77 -11.91
C ARG A 65 1.39 -11.60 -11.14
N ALA A 66 2.63 -11.22 -11.41
CA ALA A 66 3.28 -10.09 -10.76
C ALA A 66 2.53 -8.77 -11.02
N LEU A 67 2.01 -8.57 -12.24
CA LEU A 67 1.19 -7.41 -12.59
C LEU A 67 -0.12 -7.40 -11.78
N ALA A 68 -0.79 -8.54 -11.66
CA ALA A 68 -2.01 -8.67 -10.86
C ALA A 68 -1.75 -8.41 -9.36
N GLU A 69 -0.66 -8.94 -8.82
CA GLU A 69 -0.23 -8.69 -7.43
C GLU A 69 0.07 -7.21 -7.18
N ALA A 70 0.78 -6.55 -8.11
CA ALA A 70 1.06 -5.13 -8.03
C ALA A 70 -0.21 -4.27 -8.08
N GLU A 71 -1.16 -4.61 -8.95
CA GLU A 71 -2.44 -3.90 -9.03
C GLU A 71 -3.27 -4.08 -7.75
N ASN A 72 -3.31 -5.30 -7.19
CA ASN A 72 -3.99 -5.59 -5.93
C ASN A 72 -3.34 -4.87 -4.74
N ALA A 73 -2.01 -4.84 -4.69
CA ALA A 73 -1.26 -4.10 -3.67
C ALA A 73 -1.57 -2.59 -3.76
N ARG A 74 -1.57 -2.01 -4.96
CA ARG A 74 -1.94 -0.61 -5.18
C ARG A 74 -3.36 -0.31 -4.69
N LYS A 75 -4.35 -1.13 -5.09
CA LYS A 75 -5.75 -0.96 -4.65
C LYS A 75 -5.88 -1.03 -3.13
N ARG A 76 -5.12 -1.93 -2.49
CA ARG A 76 -5.06 -2.04 -1.03
C ARG A 76 -4.47 -0.78 -0.41
N SER A 77 -3.31 -0.33 -0.86
CA SER A 77 -2.67 0.89 -0.35
C SER A 77 -3.54 2.13 -0.52
N ASP A 78 -4.27 2.25 -1.64
CA ASP A 78 -5.21 3.35 -1.85
C ASP A 78 -6.37 3.32 -0.85
N ARG A 79 -6.88 2.14 -0.51
CA ARG A 79 -7.90 1.97 0.53
C ARG A 79 -7.33 2.33 1.91
N ASP A 80 -6.18 1.78 2.27
CA ASP A 80 -5.56 2.00 3.58
C ASP A 80 -5.23 3.49 3.77
N ARG A 81 -4.79 4.19 2.71
CA ARG A 81 -4.59 5.65 2.71
C ARG A 81 -5.89 6.40 2.99
N ARG A 82 -6.99 6.05 2.30
CA ARG A 82 -8.29 6.68 2.52
C ARG A 82 -8.82 6.42 3.92
N GLU A 83 -8.61 5.22 4.46
CA GLU A 83 -8.98 4.89 5.84
C GLU A 83 -8.16 5.68 6.85
N ALA A 84 -6.85 5.82 6.63
CA ALA A 84 -5.99 6.65 7.47
C ALA A 84 -6.38 8.13 7.42
N GLU A 85 -6.74 8.65 6.25
CA GLU A 85 -7.24 10.02 6.09
C GLU A 85 -8.59 10.22 6.82
N ARG A 86 -9.50 9.25 6.75
CA ARG A 86 -10.82 9.32 7.41
C ARG A 86 -10.77 9.13 8.92
N TYR A 87 -9.96 8.20 9.41
CA TYR A 87 -10.00 7.74 10.80
C TYR A 87 -8.72 8.04 11.59
N GLY A 88 -7.64 8.49 10.95
CA GLY A 88 -6.35 8.76 11.62
C GLY A 88 -6.45 9.83 12.72
N GLY A 89 -7.32 10.83 12.54
CA GLY A 89 -7.58 11.87 13.54
C GLY A 89 -8.52 11.46 14.68
N SER A 90 -9.21 10.32 14.56
CA SER A 90 -10.29 9.94 15.49
C SER A 90 -9.82 9.75 16.93
N ARG A 91 -8.62 9.17 17.12
CA ARG A 91 -8.04 8.97 18.46
C ARG A 91 -7.73 10.29 19.14
N LEU A 92 -7.09 11.21 18.42
CA LEU A 92 -6.80 12.55 18.95
C LEU A 92 -8.09 13.32 19.26
N ALA A 93 -9.08 13.27 18.36
CA ALA A 93 -10.37 13.90 18.60
C ALA A 93 -11.04 13.36 19.88
N ARG A 94 -11.02 12.04 20.09
CA ARG A 94 -11.53 11.40 21.32
C ARG A 94 -10.79 11.88 22.56
N ASP A 95 -9.46 11.91 22.52
CA ASP A 95 -8.63 12.33 23.65
C ASP A 95 -8.82 13.81 24.01
N MET A 96 -9.32 14.64 23.07
CA MET A 96 -9.63 16.05 23.27
C MET A 96 -11.02 16.33 23.83
N LEU A 97 -11.97 15.37 23.78
CA LEU A 97 -13.32 15.56 24.32
C LEU A 97 -13.32 15.93 25.82
N PRO A 98 -12.55 15.26 26.71
CA PRO A 98 -12.51 15.63 28.12
C PRO A 98 -12.02 17.07 28.36
N VAL A 99 -11.15 17.59 27.49
CA VAL A 99 -10.65 18.97 27.57
C VAL A 99 -11.80 19.94 27.27
N PHE A 100 -12.56 19.69 26.20
CA PHE A 100 -13.76 20.46 25.88
C PHE A 100 -14.80 20.42 27.00
N ASP A 101 -15.07 19.24 27.55
CA ASP A 101 -16.03 19.07 28.65
C ASP A 101 -15.58 19.80 29.94
N ASN A 102 -14.29 19.80 30.22
CA ASN A 102 -13.72 20.56 31.34
C ASN A 102 -13.84 22.07 31.12
N MET A 103 -13.60 22.58 29.91
CA MET A 103 -13.82 24.00 29.58
C MET A 103 -15.29 24.37 29.76
N LYS A 104 -16.22 23.55 29.24
CA LYS A 104 -17.66 23.75 29.41
C LYS A 104 -18.05 23.80 30.89
N ARG A 105 -17.54 22.87 31.70
CA ARG A 105 -17.78 22.82 33.15
C ARG A 105 -17.17 24.01 33.87
N ALA A 106 -15.99 24.47 33.48
CA ALA A 106 -15.36 25.65 34.07
C ALA A 106 -16.19 26.92 33.84
N VAL A 107 -16.69 27.12 32.61
CA VAL A 107 -17.59 28.23 32.29
C VAL A 107 -18.91 28.13 33.07
N ALA A 108 -19.49 26.94 33.17
CA ALA A 108 -20.74 26.71 33.90
C ALA A 108 -20.59 26.85 35.43
N ALA A 109 -19.38 26.70 35.97
CA ALA A 109 -19.11 26.82 37.40
C ALA A 109 -18.93 28.27 37.87
N VAL A 110 -18.91 29.26 36.96
CA VAL A 110 -18.80 30.67 37.34
C VAL A 110 -20.08 31.13 38.05
N PRO A 111 -20.02 31.61 39.31
CA PRO A 111 -21.18 32.13 40.03
C PRO A 111 -21.79 33.33 39.29
N GLU A 112 -23.11 33.47 39.32
CA GLU A 112 -23.84 34.56 38.64
C GLU A 112 -23.31 35.95 39.04
N GLU A 113 -22.97 36.15 40.32
CA GLU A 113 -22.44 37.41 40.85
C GLU A 113 -21.07 37.77 40.25
N ALA A 114 -20.33 36.78 39.76
CA ALA A 114 -19.01 36.93 39.16
C ALA A 114 -19.06 36.92 37.62
N ARG A 115 -20.20 36.64 36.98
CA ARG A 115 -20.29 36.53 35.52
C ARG A 115 -20.07 37.87 34.83
N ASP A 116 -20.69 38.94 35.33
CA ASP A 116 -20.52 40.28 34.74
C ASP A 116 -19.07 40.76 34.80
N ALA A 117 -18.40 40.52 35.94
CA ALA A 117 -17.00 40.88 36.13
C ALA A 117 -16.05 40.07 35.22
N ASN A 118 -16.43 38.86 34.82
CA ASN A 118 -15.62 37.95 34.01
C ASN A 118 -16.14 37.77 32.58
N LYS A 119 -17.08 38.60 32.13
CA LYS A 119 -17.80 38.42 30.86
C LYS A 119 -16.88 38.24 29.66
N ALA A 120 -15.89 39.11 29.51
CA ALA A 120 -14.93 39.05 28.40
C ALA A 120 -14.10 37.75 28.39
N LEU A 121 -13.77 37.22 29.57
CA LEU A 121 -13.05 35.96 29.70
C LEU A 121 -13.95 34.78 29.29
N ILE A 122 -15.20 34.77 29.79
CA ILE A 122 -16.19 33.73 29.46
C ILE A 122 -16.41 33.68 27.94
N GLU A 123 -16.68 34.83 27.32
CA GLU A 123 -16.88 34.93 25.87
C GLU A 123 -15.66 34.46 25.08
N GLY A 124 -14.44 34.77 25.54
CA GLY A 124 -13.21 34.31 24.91
C GLY A 124 -13.03 32.78 24.97
N VAL A 125 -13.36 32.17 26.11
CA VAL A 125 -13.34 30.71 26.26
C VAL A 125 -14.41 30.05 25.39
N GLU A 126 -15.63 30.59 25.37
CA GLU A 126 -16.72 30.08 24.53
C GLU A 126 -16.40 30.18 23.03
N LEU A 127 -15.74 31.25 22.60
CA LEU A 127 -15.27 31.40 21.22
C LEU A 127 -14.23 30.32 20.87
N THR A 128 -13.30 30.05 21.79
CA THR A 128 -12.29 29.00 21.62
C THR A 128 -12.93 27.62 21.56
N MET A 129 -13.91 27.35 22.41
CA MET A 129 -14.72 26.13 22.37
C MET A 129 -15.44 25.95 21.03
N ARG A 130 -16.03 27.03 20.50
CA ARG A 130 -16.68 27.02 19.18
C ARG A 130 -15.69 26.73 18.05
N GLU A 131 -14.51 27.32 18.10
CA GLU A 131 -13.48 27.06 17.08
C GLU A 131 -12.97 25.62 17.15
N LEU A 132 -12.85 25.03 18.34
CA LEU A 132 -12.52 23.61 18.47
C LEU A 132 -13.56 22.71 17.79
N LEU A 133 -14.86 23.00 17.97
CA LEU A 133 -15.93 22.28 17.28
C LEU A 133 -15.87 22.48 15.76
N ASN A 134 -15.54 23.69 15.29
CA ASN A 134 -15.34 23.95 13.86
C ASN A 134 -14.19 23.12 13.29
N VAL A 135 -13.08 22.99 14.03
CA VAL A 135 -11.94 22.15 13.64
C VAL A 135 -12.35 20.68 13.56
N PHE A 136 -13.09 20.17 14.55
CA PHE A 136 -13.65 18.81 14.51
C PHE A 136 -14.55 18.60 13.29
N ALA A 137 -15.44 19.54 12.98
CA ALA A 137 -16.32 19.45 11.81
C ALA A 137 -15.54 19.41 10.49
N LYS A 138 -14.46 20.20 10.35
CA LYS A 138 -13.55 20.15 9.18
C LYS A 138 -12.91 18.77 9.00
N HIS A 139 -12.69 18.02 10.09
CA HIS A 139 -12.17 16.66 10.09
C HIS A 139 -13.26 15.58 10.14
N GLY A 140 -14.52 15.93 9.86
CA GLY A 140 -15.63 14.98 9.75
C GLY A 140 -16.23 14.52 11.10
N VAL A 141 -15.84 15.14 12.21
CA VAL A 141 -16.39 14.86 13.54
C VAL A 141 -17.52 15.86 13.81
N GLN A 142 -18.74 15.35 13.95
CA GLN A 142 -19.94 16.17 14.18
C GLN A 142 -20.47 15.97 15.60
N VAL A 143 -21.05 17.03 16.17
CA VAL A 143 -21.70 16.96 17.48
C VAL A 143 -23.06 16.28 17.30
N ILE A 144 -23.32 15.28 18.15
CA ILE A 144 -24.62 14.64 18.27
C ILE A 144 -25.31 15.26 19.49
N SER A 145 -26.42 15.95 19.26
CA SER A 145 -27.17 16.65 20.31
C SER A 145 -28.67 16.47 20.06
N PRO A 146 -29.24 15.30 20.42
CA PRO A 146 -30.65 15.02 20.21
C PRO A 146 -31.54 15.98 21.00
N GLU A 147 -32.64 16.41 20.40
CA GLU A 147 -33.61 17.28 21.06
C GLU A 147 -34.52 16.46 21.99
N ALA A 148 -35.12 17.13 22.98
CA ALA A 148 -36.10 16.50 23.85
C ALA A 148 -37.30 16.00 23.04
N GLY A 149 -37.57 14.70 23.08
CA GLY A 149 -38.64 14.05 22.31
C GLY A 149 -38.19 13.44 20.98
N GLU A 150 -36.93 13.63 20.56
CA GLU A 150 -36.37 12.92 19.42
C GLU A 150 -36.24 11.42 19.71
N ARG A 151 -36.40 10.58 18.67
CA ARG A 151 -36.35 9.13 18.82
C ARG A 151 -34.92 8.69 19.19
N PHE A 152 -34.81 7.92 20.26
CA PHE A 152 -33.53 7.32 20.67
C PHE A 152 -33.00 6.35 19.59
N ASP A 153 -31.75 6.54 19.17
CA ASP A 153 -31.01 5.64 18.28
C ASP A 153 -29.81 5.01 19.03
N PRO A 154 -29.82 3.69 19.30
CA PRO A 154 -28.71 3.00 19.97
C PRO A 154 -27.37 3.06 19.23
N GLN A 155 -27.35 3.38 17.93
CA GLN A 155 -26.09 3.52 17.17
C GLN A 155 -25.39 4.86 17.45
N LEU A 156 -26.14 5.87 17.88
CA LEU A 156 -25.65 7.24 18.08
C LEU A 156 -25.70 7.67 19.55
N HIS A 157 -26.59 7.08 20.35
CA HIS A 157 -26.90 7.52 21.71
C HIS A 157 -26.61 6.41 22.73
N GLU A 158 -26.12 6.81 23.91
CA GLU A 158 -25.95 5.96 25.08
C GLU A 158 -27.03 6.31 26.11
N ALA A 159 -27.88 5.35 26.47
CA ALA A 159 -28.94 5.55 27.46
C ALA A 159 -28.35 5.47 28.88
N MET A 160 -28.29 6.62 29.57
CA MET A 160 -27.73 6.70 30.92
C MET A 160 -28.79 6.51 32.02
N PHE A 161 -29.98 7.09 31.83
CA PHE A 161 -31.07 7.08 32.82
C PHE A 161 -32.43 7.15 32.13
N GLU A 162 -33.47 6.60 32.77
CA GLU A 162 -34.86 6.77 32.37
C GLU A 162 -35.51 7.88 33.20
N ALA A 163 -36.19 8.81 32.53
CA ALA A 163 -36.94 9.89 33.17
C ALA A 163 -38.36 9.95 32.58
N PRO A 164 -39.38 10.22 33.40
CA PRO A 164 -40.76 10.35 32.92
C PRO A 164 -40.87 11.56 31.99
N MET A 165 -41.49 11.37 30.82
CA MET A 165 -41.76 12.46 29.89
C MET A 165 -43.00 13.24 30.37
N PRO A 166 -42.93 14.57 30.59
CA PRO A 166 -44.10 15.35 30.98
C PRO A 166 -45.13 15.34 29.84
N GLY A 167 -46.31 14.74 30.06
CA GLY A 167 -47.42 14.76 29.10
C GLY A 167 -47.81 13.42 28.46
N THR A 168 -47.29 12.29 28.96
CA THR A 168 -47.83 10.94 28.72
C THR A 168 -48.20 10.26 30.03
#